data_AF-A0A7Y2E6X6-F1
#
_entry.id   AF-A0A7Y2E6X6-F1
#
_cell.length_a   1.000
_cell.length_b   1.000
_cell.length_c   1.000
_cell.angle_alpha   90.00
_cell.angle_beta   90.00
_cell.angle_gamma   90.00
#
_symmetry.space_group_name_H-M   'P 1'
#
loop_
_entity.id
_entity.type
_entity.pdbx_description
1 polymer ?
#
loop_
_entity_poly.entity_id
_entity_poly.type
_entity_poly.pdbx_seq_one_letter_code
_entity_poly.pdbx_strand_id
1 'polypeptide(L)'
;AKVGAFHCLLQTEAEADMVLAKARAGADFKSLVEQYSIDAASKDISGALGYIQEGKIPNGFARRDMNFESKVLPLEEGELVKVETALGWHVVKAGPREGGGMKPLSEVYDEIATLLRRANFGDVYNDELQLVRAEFEAGVLSKGIEEYTGVERNAARLMEGVRSETLVPETRARIELARRVSSDLNAREYAPECLFWIAYLEITKNGNQRNCKKALDRLDREHPKSDWKKAGDLLRPYTDPQNFTVDEADLPLALDSPQEFLEKATS
;
A
#
# COMPACT_ATOMS: atom_id res chain seq x y z
N ALA A 1 -10.22 -16.76 0.39
CA ALA A 1 -10.56 -17.93 -0.46
C ALA A 1 -9.58 -17.99 -1.62
N LYS A 2 -9.43 -19.13 -2.28
CA LYS A 2 -8.58 -19.28 -3.46
C LYS A 2 -9.41 -19.92 -4.58
N VAL A 3 -9.26 -19.44 -5.81
CA VAL A 3 -10.05 -19.91 -6.97
C VAL A 3 -9.09 -20.38 -8.05
N GLY A 4 -9.18 -21.65 -8.44
CA GLY A 4 -8.45 -22.11 -9.63
C GLY A 4 -8.94 -21.35 -10.86
N ALA A 5 -8.06 -20.95 -11.77
CA ALA A 5 -8.47 -20.23 -12.96
C ALA A 5 -7.75 -20.72 -14.22
N PHE A 6 -8.50 -20.78 -15.31
CA PHE A 6 -8.00 -21.00 -16.66
C PHE A 6 -8.38 -19.79 -17.50
N HIS A 7 -7.47 -19.29 -18.33
CA HIS A 7 -7.74 -18.15 -19.20
C HIS A 7 -7.50 -18.46 -20.68
N CYS A 8 -8.16 -17.69 -21.53
CA CYS A 8 -7.83 -17.53 -22.94
C CYS A 8 -7.56 -16.04 -23.16
N LEU A 9 -6.29 -15.67 -23.32
CA LEU A 9 -5.88 -14.30 -23.67
C LEU A 9 -6.09 -14.06 -25.16
N LEU A 10 -6.66 -12.92 -25.53
CA LEU A 10 -7.09 -12.52 -26.87
C LEU A 10 -6.73 -11.05 -27.12
N GLN A 11 -6.51 -10.69 -28.39
CA GLN A 11 -6.09 -9.34 -28.73
C GLN A 11 -7.26 -8.35 -28.69
N THR A 12 -8.45 -8.80 -29.09
CA THR A 12 -9.62 -7.93 -29.27
C THR A 12 -10.83 -8.38 -28.44
N GLU A 13 -11.69 -7.42 -28.11
CA GLU A 13 -12.94 -7.69 -27.40
C GLU A 13 -13.86 -8.62 -28.21
N ALA A 14 -13.92 -8.44 -29.53
CA ALA A 14 -14.76 -9.24 -30.41
C ALA A 14 -14.37 -10.72 -30.42
N GLU A 15 -13.06 -11.01 -30.39
CA GLU A 15 -12.57 -12.38 -30.23
C GLU A 15 -12.95 -12.96 -28.87
N ALA A 16 -12.86 -12.15 -27.81
CA ALA A 16 -13.26 -12.54 -26.46
C ALA A 16 -14.76 -12.85 -26.36
N ASP A 17 -15.61 -12.04 -27.01
CA ASP A 17 -17.04 -12.29 -27.06
C ASP A 17 -17.38 -13.59 -27.81
N MET A 18 -16.69 -13.85 -28.93
CA MET A 18 -16.83 -15.11 -29.66
C MET A 18 -16.43 -16.31 -28.79
N VAL A 19 -15.28 -16.25 -28.13
CA VAL A 19 -14.77 -17.34 -27.28
C VAL A 19 -15.69 -17.56 -26.08
N LEU A 20 -16.15 -16.49 -25.44
CA LEU A 20 -17.10 -16.55 -24.32
C LEU A 20 -18.42 -17.19 -24.75
N ALA A 21 -18.95 -16.81 -25.93
CA ALA A 21 -20.19 -17.38 -26.46
C ALA A 21 -20.04 -18.90 -26.74
N LYS A 22 -18.92 -19.32 -27.34
CA LYS A 22 -18.63 -20.74 -27.58
C LYS A 22 -18.49 -21.53 -26.27
N ALA A 23 -17.78 -20.97 -25.29
CA ALA A 23 -17.61 -21.59 -23.98
C ALA A 23 -18.96 -21.75 -23.25
N ARG A 24 -19.83 -20.72 -23.31
CA ARG A 24 -21.20 -20.77 -22.76
C ARG A 24 -22.11 -21.76 -23.50
N ALA A 25 -21.86 -21.98 -24.80
CA ALA A 25 -22.55 -23.00 -25.59
C ALA A 25 -22.04 -24.43 -25.32
N GLY A 26 -21.08 -24.62 -24.41
CA GLY A 26 -20.58 -25.93 -24.00
C GLY A 26 -19.37 -26.44 -24.79
N ALA A 27 -18.74 -25.60 -25.62
CA ALA A 27 -17.47 -25.97 -26.24
C ALA A 27 -16.39 -26.21 -25.18
N ASP A 28 -15.53 -27.20 -25.43
CA ASP A 28 -14.42 -27.51 -24.54
C ASP A 28 -13.45 -26.33 -24.41
N PHE A 29 -13.27 -25.84 -23.18
CA PHE A 29 -12.51 -24.62 -22.92
C PHE A 29 -11.02 -24.80 -23.27
N LYS A 30 -10.47 -25.99 -23.07
CA LYS A 30 -9.09 -26.30 -23.45
C LYS A 30 -8.89 -26.16 -24.96
N SER A 31 -9.79 -26.72 -25.75
CA SER A 31 -9.77 -26.59 -27.22
C SER A 31 -9.87 -25.13 -27.67
N LEU A 32 -10.69 -24.31 -26.98
CA LEU A 32 -10.78 -22.88 -27.26
C LEU A 32 -9.46 -22.14 -26.95
N VAL A 33 -8.78 -22.48 -25.86
CA VAL A 33 -7.47 -21.90 -25.51
C VAL A 33 -6.42 -22.28 -26.55
N GLU A 34 -6.32 -23.56 -26.92
CA GLU A 34 -5.39 -24.06 -27.94
C GLU A 34 -5.62 -23.38 -29.30
N GLN A 35 -6.87 -23.14 -29.66
CA GLN A 35 -7.21 -22.54 -30.94
C GLN A 35 -7.01 -21.02 -30.97
N TYR A 36 -7.47 -20.31 -29.93
CA TYR A 36 -7.62 -18.85 -30.00
C TYR A 36 -6.63 -18.08 -29.14
N SER A 37 -6.03 -18.67 -28.11
CA SER A 37 -5.24 -17.87 -27.19
C SER A 37 -3.93 -17.38 -27.80
N ILE A 38 -3.62 -16.10 -27.57
CA ILE A 38 -2.32 -15.49 -27.91
C ILE A 38 -1.27 -15.66 -26.81
N ASP A 39 -1.64 -16.18 -25.64
CA ASP A 39 -0.69 -16.49 -24.56
C ASP A 39 0.02 -17.82 -24.83
N ALA A 40 1.23 -17.75 -25.36
CA ALA A 40 2.06 -18.93 -25.61
C ALA A 40 2.51 -19.63 -24.32
N ALA A 41 2.61 -18.93 -23.19
CA ALA A 41 3.16 -19.49 -21.95
C ALA A 41 2.17 -20.44 -21.25
N SER A 42 0.87 -20.12 -21.32
CA SER A 42 -0.18 -20.93 -20.69
C SER A 42 -0.87 -21.90 -21.67
N LYS A 43 -0.68 -21.73 -22.99
CA LYS A 43 -1.35 -22.57 -24.01
C LYS A 43 -1.13 -24.06 -23.81
N ASP A 44 0.11 -24.46 -23.55
CA ASP A 44 0.51 -25.87 -23.37
C ASP A 44 -0.07 -26.49 -22.09
N ILE A 45 -0.44 -25.65 -21.12
CA ILE A 45 -1.11 -26.03 -19.87
C ILE A 45 -2.61 -25.67 -19.90
N SER A 46 -3.19 -25.59 -21.10
CA SER A 46 -4.63 -25.35 -21.30
C SER A 46 -5.13 -24.05 -20.63
N GLY A 47 -4.27 -23.03 -20.60
CA GLY A 47 -4.59 -21.71 -20.05
C GLY A 47 -4.52 -21.62 -18.53
N ALA A 48 -3.96 -22.61 -17.84
CA ALA A 48 -3.97 -22.64 -16.38
C ALA A 48 -3.14 -21.49 -15.76
N LEU A 49 -3.78 -20.71 -14.89
CA LEU A 49 -3.14 -19.65 -14.09
C LEU A 49 -2.83 -20.08 -12.65
N GLY A 50 -3.28 -21.27 -12.26
CA GLY A 50 -3.24 -21.73 -10.87
C GLY A 50 -4.32 -21.07 -10.01
N TYR A 51 -4.05 -20.94 -8.71
CA TYR A 51 -5.00 -20.39 -7.74
C TYR A 51 -4.88 -18.87 -7.60
N ILE A 52 -5.93 -18.17 -7.97
CA ILE A 52 -6.12 -16.73 -7.76
C ILE A 52 -6.48 -16.49 -6.28
N GLN A 53 -5.79 -15.53 -5.65
CA GLN A 53 -5.92 -15.22 -4.22
C GLN A 53 -5.75 -13.73 -4.00
N GLU A 54 -6.39 -13.21 -2.97
CA GLU A 54 -6.33 -11.78 -2.67
C GLU A 54 -4.89 -11.32 -2.41
N GLY A 55 -4.47 -10.26 -3.12
CA GLY A 55 -3.16 -9.64 -2.94
C GLY A 55 -1.97 -10.42 -3.51
N LYS A 56 -2.20 -11.52 -4.24
CA LYS A 56 -1.14 -12.27 -4.95
C LYS A 56 -1.21 -12.04 -6.45
N ILE A 57 -0.06 -12.00 -7.10
CA ILE A 57 0.05 -11.87 -8.55
C ILE A 57 -0.26 -13.25 -9.17
N PRO A 58 -1.27 -13.36 -10.06
CA PRO A 58 -1.55 -14.59 -10.80
C PRO A 58 -0.34 -15.03 -11.64
N ASN A 59 -0.17 -16.33 -11.89
CA ASN A 59 0.87 -16.79 -12.80
C ASN A 59 0.65 -16.19 -14.20
N GLY A 60 1.73 -15.83 -14.90
CA GLY A 60 1.64 -15.17 -16.21
C GLY A 60 1.41 -13.66 -16.16
N PHE A 61 1.19 -13.07 -14.99
CA PHE A 61 1.08 -11.61 -14.83
C PHE A 61 2.39 -11.03 -14.29
N ALA A 62 2.83 -9.90 -14.85
CA ALA A 62 4.02 -9.19 -14.36
C ALA A 62 3.73 -8.34 -13.11
N ARG A 63 2.47 -7.92 -12.93
CA ARG A 63 2.00 -7.07 -11.83
C ARG A 63 0.59 -7.49 -11.44
N ARG A 64 0.17 -7.11 -10.23
CA ARG A 64 -1.20 -7.33 -9.77
C ARG A 64 -2.18 -6.52 -10.62
N ASP A 65 -3.28 -7.14 -11.02
CA ASP A 65 -4.39 -6.49 -11.72
C ASP A 65 -5.67 -6.63 -10.88
N MET A 66 -6.13 -5.50 -10.33
CA MET A 66 -7.29 -5.47 -9.44
C MET A 66 -8.60 -5.79 -10.17
N ASN A 67 -8.71 -5.40 -11.45
CA ASN A 67 -9.90 -5.66 -12.27
C ASN A 67 -10.03 -7.16 -12.54
N PHE A 68 -8.92 -7.83 -12.85
CA PHE A 68 -8.87 -9.27 -13.00
C PHE A 68 -9.24 -10.00 -11.70
N GLU A 69 -8.58 -9.65 -10.61
CA GLU A 69 -8.76 -10.32 -9.33
C GLU A 69 -10.19 -10.17 -8.80
N SER A 70 -10.75 -8.95 -8.82
CA SER A 70 -12.11 -8.67 -8.34
C SER A 70 -13.21 -9.34 -9.15
N LYS A 71 -12.98 -9.61 -10.44
CA LYS A 71 -13.94 -10.31 -11.30
C LYS A 71 -13.85 -11.83 -11.21
N VAL A 72 -12.66 -12.37 -10.91
CA VAL A 72 -12.43 -13.84 -10.89
C VAL A 72 -12.65 -14.43 -9.50
N LEU A 73 -12.25 -13.76 -8.42
CA LEU A 73 -12.39 -14.27 -7.05
C LEU A 73 -13.84 -14.60 -6.62
N PRO A 74 -14.89 -13.87 -7.07
CA PRO A 74 -16.27 -14.20 -6.71
C PRO A 74 -16.85 -15.40 -7.46
N LEU A 75 -16.21 -15.87 -8.54
CA LEU A 75 -16.79 -16.88 -9.43
C LEU A 75 -16.89 -18.25 -8.78
N GLU A 76 -18.03 -18.91 -8.98
CA GLU A 76 -18.21 -20.31 -8.63
C GLU A 76 -17.54 -21.23 -9.67
N GLU A 77 -17.27 -22.48 -9.26
CA GLU A 77 -16.61 -23.44 -10.15
C GLU A 77 -17.39 -23.63 -11.46
N GLY A 78 -16.69 -23.51 -12.59
CA GLY A 78 -17.25 -23.61 -13.94
C GLY A 78 -17.77 -22.29 -14.51
N GLU A 79 -17.91 -21.24 -13.72
CA GLU A 79 -18.37 -19.94 -14.21
C GLU A 79 -17.35 -19.28 -15.15
N LEU A 80 -17.87 -18.42 -16.03
CA LEU A 80 -17.12 -17.75 -17.09
C LEU A 80 -17.26 -16.23 -16.97
N VAL A 81 -16.13 -15.52 -17.05
CA VAL A 81 -16.10 -14.06 -17.08
C VAL A 81 -15.18 -13.54 -18.18
N LYS A 82 -15.51 -12.36 -18.72
CA LYS A 82 -14.63 -11.58 -19.60
C LYS A 82 -14.00 -10.43 -18.82
N VAL A 83 -12.68 -10.27 -18.93
CA VAL A 83 -11.90 -9.24 -18.23
C VAL A 83 -10.94 -8.59 -19.21
N GLU A 84 -10.90 -7.26 -19.24
CA GLU A 84 -9.85 -6.51 -19.92
C GLU A 84 -8.70 -6.20 -18.96
N THR A 85 -7.47 -6.39 -19.41
CA THR A 85 -6.25 -6.01 -18.69
C THR A 85 -5.30 -5.30 -19.66
N ALA A 86 -4.16 -4.82 -19.15
CA ALA A 86 -3.11 -4.26 -20.00
C ALA A 86 -2.51 -5.26 -21.02
N LEU A 87 -2.74 -6.56 -20.85
CA LEU A 87 -2.29 -7.61 -21.78
C LEU A 87 -3.27 -7.85 -22.93
N GLY A 88 -4.50 -7.34 -22.82
CA GLY A 88 -5.59 -7.58 -23.76
C GLY A 88 -6.84 -8.13 -23.05
N TRP A 89 -7.58 -8.97 -23.77
CA TRP A 89 -8.86 -9.50 -23.31
C TRP A 89 -8.73 -10.94 -22.83
N HIS A 90 -9.19 -11.21 -21.62
CA HIS A 90 -9.21 -12.53 -21.03
C HIS A 90 -10.63 -13.06 -20.97
N VAL A 91 -10.86 -14.24 -21.52
CA VAL A 91 -11.98 -15.09 -21.11
C VAL A 91 -11.47 -16.04 -20.04
N VAL A 92 -12.05 -16.00 -18.85
CA VAL A 92 -11.61 -16.82 -17.71
C VAL A 92 -12.70 -17.81 -17.36
N LYS A 93 -12.30 -19.07 -17.15
CA LYS A 93 -13.12 -20.13 -16.56
C LYS A 93 -12.63 -20.42 -15.14
N ALA A 94 -13.54 -20.32 -14.18
CA ALA A 94 -13.26 -20.69 -12.80
C ALA A 94 -13.17 -22.20 -12.67
N GLY A 95 -12.13 -22.66 -11.97
CA GLY A 95 -11.93 -24.03 -11.53
C GLY A 95 -12.30 -24.22 -10.05
N PRO A 96 -11.80 -25.29 -9.42
CA PRO A 96 -12.11 -25.60 -8.03
C PRO A 96 -11.77 -24.46 -7.07
N ARG A 97 -12.62 -24.29 -6.04
CA ARG A 97 -12.39 -23.33 -4.96
C ARG A 97 -11.77 -24.03 -3.76
N GLU A 98 -10.75 -23.41 -3.17
CA GLU A 98 -10.10 -23.87 -1.94
C GLU A 98 -10.20 -22.81 -0.82
N GLY A 99 -10.64 -23.25 0.36
CA GLY A 99 -10.88 -22.36 1.49
C GLY A 99 -12.01 -21.35 1.25
N GLY A 100 -12.10 -20.30 2.08
CA GLY A 100 -13.18 -19.30 1.95
C GLY A 100 -14.47 -19.62 2.70
N GLY A 101 -14.59 -20.81 3.31
CA GLY A 101 -15.57 -21.01 4.36
C GLY A 101 -15.27 -20.09 5.54
N MET A 102 -16.28 -19.39 6.05
CA MET A 102 -16.20 -18.73 7.35
C MET A 102 -15.85 -19.79 8.39
N LYS A 103 -14.64 -19.73 8.95
CA LYS A 103 -14.33 -20.48 10.15
C LYS A 103 -15.00 -19.75 11.33
N PRO A 104 -15.60 -20.46 12.30
CA PRO A 104 -16.07 -19.85 13.52
C PRO A 104 -14.98 -18.97 14.12
N LEU A 105 -15.33 -17.78 14.60
CA LEU A 105 -14.37 -16.85 15.20
C LEU A 105 -13.51 -17.56 16.26
N SER A 106 -14.09 -18.50 17.03
CA SER A 106 -13.38 -19.31 18.02
C SER A 106 -12.21 -20.12 17.47
N GLU A 107 -12.28 -20.60 16.22
CA GLU A 107 -11.22 -21.41 15.60
C GLU A 107 -10.07 -20.57 15.03
N VAL A 108 -10.35 -19.29 14.73
CA VAL A 108 -9.38 -18.37 14.12
C VAL A 108 -9.01 -17.21 15.03
N TYR A 109 -9.60 -17.14 16.23
CA TYR A 109 -9.41 -16.03 17.16
C TYR A 109 -7.94 -15.86 17.51
N ASP A 110 -7.24 -16.93 17.87
CA ASP A 110 -5.83 -16.84 18.28
C ASP A 110 -4.92 -16.44 17.12
N GLU A 111 -5.24 -16.88 15.90
CA GLU A 111 -4.50 -16.52 14.69
C GLU A 111 -4.69 -15.02 14.35
N ILE A 112 -5.94 -14.55 14.34
CA ILE A 112 -6.31 -13.15 14.15
C ILE A 112 -5.74 -12.28 15.27
N ALA A 113 -5.89 -12.69 16.52
CA ALA A 113 -5.39 -11.98 17.69
C ALA A 113 -3.86 -11.94 17.71
N THR A 114 -3.17 -12.94 17.19
CA THR A 114 -1.70 -12.93 17.04
C THR A 114 -1.27 -11.95 15.95
N LEU A 115 -1.98 -11.93 14.81
CA LEU A 115 -1.72 -10.96 13.75
C LEU A 115 -2.00 -9.52 14.21
N LEU A 116 -3.14 -9.29 14.86
CA LEU A 116 -3.52 -7.99 15.42
C LEU A 116 -2.59 -7.57 16.55
N ARG A 117 -2.19 -8.50 17.43
CA ARG A 117 -1.16 -8.24 18.43
C ARG A 117 0.15 -7.87 17.75
N ARG A 118 0.65 -8.62 16.77
CA ARG A 118 1.90 -8.25 16.06
C ARG A 118 1.80 -6.90 15.34
N ALA A 119 0.66 -6.60 14.72
CA ALA A 119 0.42 -5.34 14.03
C ALA A 119 0.35 -4.15 15.01
N ASN A 120 -0.31 -4.30 16.16
CA ASN A 120 -0.43 -3.24 17.17
C ASN A 120 0.74 -3.23 18.17
N PHE A 121 1.52 -4.32 18.29
CA PHE A 121 2.62 -4.45 19.24
C PHE A 121 3.73 -3.49 18.87
N GLY A 122 4.02 -3.27 17.58
CA GLY A 122 5.00 -2.27 17.18
C GLY A 122 4.65 -0.87 17.67
N ASP A 123 3.40 -0.44 17.46
CA ASP A 123 2.92 0.88 17.88
C ASP A 123 2.91 1.00 19.41
N VAL A 124 2.27 0.04 20.12
CA VAL A 124 2.20 0.04 21.60
C VAL A 124 3.59 -0.09 22.24
N TYR A 125 4.45 -0.95 21.72
CA TYR A 125 5.82 -1.11 22.22
C TYR A 125 6.61 0.18 22.04
N ASN A 126 6.51 0.85 20.90
CA ASN A 126 7.22 2.10 20.66
C ASN A 126 6.66 3.25 21.50
N ASP A 127 5.34 3.34 21.67
CA ASP A 127 4.68 4.35 22.50
C ASP A 127 5.03 4.15 23.99
N GLU A 128 4.93 2.92 24.51
CA GLU A 128 5.33 2.57 25.88
C GLU A 128 6.83 2.79 26.10
N LEU A 129 7.67 2.39 25.14
CA LEU A 129 9.11 2.64 25.19
C LEU A 129 9.42 4.14 25.21
N GLN A 130 8.65 4.98 24.52
CA GLN A 130 8.78 6.43 24.61
C GLN A 130 8.37 6.96 25.99
N LEU A 131 7.24 6.50 26.54
CA LEU A 131 6.76 6.92 27.86
C LEU A 131 7.77 6.54 28.95
N VAL A 132 8.26 5.30 28.95
CA VAL A 132 9.29 4.83 29.88
C VAL A 132 10.60 5.61 29.68
N ARG A 133 11.04 5.88 28.45
CA ARG A 133 12.23 6.72 28.20
C ARG A 133 12.05 8.15 28.73
N ALA A 134 10.85 8.72 28.61
CA ALA A 134 10.56 10.05 29.12
C ALA A 134 10.52 10.07 30.66
N GLU A 135 9.89 9.06 31.28
CA GLU A 135 9.81 8.90 32.74
C GLU A 135 11.19 8.76 33.38
N PHE A 136 12.07 7.96 32.78
CA PHE A 136 13.42 7.72 33.30
C PHE A 136 14.47 8.67 32.72
N GLU A 137 14.06 9.68 31.94
CA GLU A 137 14.95 10.57 31.15
C GLU A 137 16.04 9.78 30.38
N ALA A 138 15.72 8.56 29.97
CA ALA A 138 16.64 7.63 29.35
C ALA A 138 16.90 8.06 27.89
N GLY A 139 17.88 8.94 27.72
CA GLY A 139 18.45 9.25 26.42
C GLY A 139 19.19 8.05 25.86
N VAL A 140 19.17 7.87 24.54
CA VAL A 140 20.16 7.00 23.91
C VAL A 140 21.53 7.65 24.14
N LEU A 141 22.55 6.87 24.49
CA LEU A 141 23.95 7.31 24.58
C LEU A 141 24.47 7.70 23.19
N SER A 142 23.94 8.79 22.63
CA SER A 142 24.32 9.38 21.36
C SER A 142 25.82 9.56 21.33
N LYS A 143 26.37 10.26 22.32
CA LYS A 143 27.82 10.49 22.44
C LYS A 143 28.67 9.21 22.42
N GLY A 144 28.27 8.16 23.16
CA GLY A 144 29.01 6.89 23.19
C GLY A 144 28.91 6.10 21.88
N ILE A 145 27.78 6.19 21.19
CA ILE A 145 27.60 5.59 19.87
C ILE A 145 28.36 6.38 18.80
N GLU A 146 28.40 7.70 18.92
CA GLU A 146 29.14 8.60 18.04
C GLU A 146 30.65 8.42 18.18
N GLU A 147 31.16 8.31 19.41
CA GLU A 147 32.55 7.99 19.72
C GLU A 147 32.95 6.60 19.18
N TYR A 148 32.04 5.61 19.24
CA TYR A 148 32.30 4.25 18.75
C TYR A 148 32.19 4.10 17.22
N THR A 149 31.24 4.79 16.59
CA THR A 149 30.93 4.63 15.16
C THR A 149 31.54 5.70 14.27
N GLY A 150 31.99 6.83 14.83
CA GLY A 150 32.45 8.00 14.08
C GLY A 150 31.34 8.71 13.30
N VAL A 151 30.09 8.26 13.45
CA VAL A 151 28.92 8.84 12.80
C VAL A 151 28.12 9.58 13.85
N GLU A 152 28.23 10.91 13.84
CA GLU A 152 27.34 11.79 14.60
C GLU A 152 25.88 11.41 14.25
N ARG A 153 25.00 11.21 15.25
CA ARG A 153 23.55 11.05 14.99
C ARG A 153 22.98 12.40 14.60
N ASN A 154 23.46 12.93 13.48
CA ASN A 154 23.21 14.26 13.02
C ASN A 154 21.77 14.29 12.49
N ALA A 155 20.85 14.75 13.33
CA ALA A 155 19.44 14.89 12.98
C ALA A 155 19.27 15.69 11.68
N ALA A 156 20.14 16.67 11.41
CA ALA A 156 20.13 17.40 10.15
C ALA A 156 20.47 16.50 8.93
N ARG A 157 21.43 15.57 9.06
CA ARG A 157 21.74 14.57 8.01
C ARG A 157 20.62 13.56 7.80
N LEU A 158 19.99 13.11 8.90
CA LEU A 158 18.81 12.24 8.79
C LEU A 158 17.65 12.99 8.11
N MET A 159 17.47 14.26 8.44
CA MET A 159 16.50 15.13 7.78
C MET A 159 16.81 15.39 6.30
N GLU A 160 18.08 15.47 5.92
CA GLU A 160 18.47 15.52 4.51
C GLU A 160 17.97 14.28 3.75
N GLY A 161 18.09 13.10 4.36
CA GLY A 161 17.51 11.85 3.84
C GLY A 161 15.99 11.85 3.82
N VAL A 162 15.32 12.46 4.81
CA VAL A 162 13.85 12.63 4.79
C VAL A 162 13.41 13.52 3.64
N ARG A 163 14.14 14.62 3.37
CA ARG A 163 13.77 15.64 2.38
C ARG A 163 14.12 15.27 0.95
N SER A 164 15.22 14.53 0.74
CA SER A 164 15.78 14.27 -0.60
C SER A 164 15.38 12.89 -1.15
N GLU A 165 14.53 12.89 -2.18
CA GLU A 165 14.20 11.69 -2.96
C GLU A 165 15.44 11.17 -3.73
N THR A 166 16.42 12.02 -4.03
CA THR A 166 17.68 11.60 -4.64
C THR A 166 18.57 10.80 -3.68
N LEU A 167 18.66 11.22 -2.42
CA LEU A 167 19.49 10.53 -1.42
C LEU A 167 18.81 9.26 -0.89
N VAL A 168 17.49 9.30 -0.72
CA VAL A 168 16.70 8.15 -0.27
C VAL A 168 15.48 8.01 -1.20
N PRO A 169 15.58 7.23 -2.30
CA PRO A 169 14.50 7.10 -3.26
C PRO A 169 13.26 6.38 -2.71
N GLU A 170 13.44 5.48 -1.75
CA GLU A 170 12.33 4.69 -1.21
C GLU A 170 11.48 5.50 -0.22
N THR A 171 10.21 5.74 -0.56
CA THR A 171 9.21 6.39 0.31
C THR A 171 9.15 5.77 1.70
N ARG A 172 9.17 4.43 1.78
CA ARG A 172 9.12 3.71 3.05
C ARG A 172 10.32 4.04 3.96
N ALA A 173 11.51 4.11 3.37
CA ALA A 173 12.73 4.44 4.11
C ALA A 173 12.69 5.89 4.62
N ARG A 174 12.20 6.83 3.81
CA ARG A 174 12.01 8.24 4.21
C ARG A 174 11.03 8.40 5.37
N ILE A 175 9.90 7.69 5.33
CA ILE A 175 8.91 7.67 6.43
C ILE A 175 9.54 7.12 7.71
N GLU A 176 10.34 6.06 7.62
CA GLU A 176 11.01 5.47 8.78
C GLU A 176 12.08 6.40 9.37
N LEU A 177 12.84 7.09 8.51
CA LEU A 177 13.77 8.14 8.95
C LEU A 177 13.04 9.27 9.69
N ALA A 178 11.92 9.76 9.17
CA ALA A 178 11.13 10.80 9.81
C ALA A 178 10.53 10.33 11.15
N ARG A 179 10.07 9.08 11.26
CA ARG A 179 9.62 8.49 12.54
C ARG A 179 10.75 8.43 13.57
N ARG A 180 11.96 8.05 13.13
CA ARG A 180 13.14 8.01 13.99
C ARG A 180 13.53 9.40 14.49
N VAL A 181 13.56 10.40 13.61
CA VAL A 181 13.92 11.78 13.99
C VAL A 181 12.85 12.40 14.90
N SER A 182 11.56 12.23 14.59
CA SER A 182 10.47 12.75 15.44
C SER A 182 10.36 12.11 16.82
N SER A 183 10.92 10.91 17.00
CA SER A 183 10.96 10.22 18.30
C SER A 183 12.27 10.42 19.07
N ASP A 184 13.27 11.06 18.46
CA ASP A 184 14.54 11.34 19.11
C ASP A 184 14.43 12.62 19.97
N LEU A 185 14.61 12.46 21.28
CA LEU A 185 14.56 13.55 22.25
C LEU A 185 15.61 14.64 21.97
N ASN A 186 16.73 14.29 21.34
CA ASN A 186 17.78 15.23 20.97
C ASN A 186 17.52 15.96 19.64
N ALA A 187 16.47 15.58 18.90
CA ALA A 187 16.10 16.15 17.59
C ALA A 187 14.72 16.82 17.59
N ARG A 188 14.23 17.21 18.78
CA ARG A 188 12.87 17.75 18.99
C ARG A 188 12.52 18.93 18.08
N GLU A 189 13.50 19.73 17.65
CA GLU A 189 13.27 20.85 16.72
C GLU A 189 12.76 20.39 15.34
N TYR A 190 13.13 19.19 14.89
CA TYR A 190 12.71 18.62 13.61
C TYR A 190 11.43 17.79 13.71
N ALA A 191 10.95 17.48 14.91
CA ALA A 191 9.76 16.67 15.14
C ALA A 191 8.50 17.17 14.41
N PRO A 192 8.13 18.48 14.45
CA PRO A 192 6.94 18.94 13.74
C PRO A 192 7.07 18.80 12.22
N GLU A 193 8.26 19.08 11.67
CA GLU A 193 8.54 18.88 10.25
C GLU A 193 8.44 17.41 9.86
N CYS A 194 9.04 16.51 10.64
CA CYS A 194 8.99 15.07 10.41
C CYS A 194 7.56 14.53 10.38
N LEU A 195 6.71 14.96 11.32
CA LEU A 195 5.32 14.55 11.37
C LEU A 195 4.55 15.03 10.13
N PHE A 196 4.82 16.24 9.66
CA PHE A 196 4.26 16.72 8.40
C PHE A 196 4.77 15.91 7.19
N TRP A 197 6.08 15.62 7.12
CA TRP A 197 6.66 14.77 6.07
C TRP A 197 6.02 13.38 6.01
N ILE A 198 5.78 12.76 7.16
CA ILE A 198 5.06 11.47 7.23
C ILE A 198 3.66 11.63 6.64
N ALA A 199 2.92 12.67 7.05
CA ALA A 199 1.58 12.92 6.54
C ALA A 199 1.56 13.11 5.02
N TYR A 200 2.45 13.97 4.51
CA TYR A 200 2.59 14.27 3.09
C TYR A 200 2.92 13.02 2.27
N LEU A 201 3.95 12.25 2.65
CA LEU A 201 4.36 11.06 1.91
C LEU A 201 3.29 9.95 1.94
N GLU A 202 2.59 9.79 3.06
CA GLU A 202 1.51 8.81 3.16
C GLU A 202 0.36 9.15 2.21
N ILE A 203 -0.03 10.42 2.07
CA ILE A 203 -1.12 10.80 1.16
C ILE A 203 -0.68 10.87 -0.31
N THR A 204 0.48 11.45 -0.62
CA THR A 204 0.90 11.69 -2.01
C THR A 204 1.53 10.48 -2.69
N LYS A 205 2.32 9.68 -1.95
CA LYS A 205 3.05 8.54 -2.52
C LYS A 205 2.35 7.20 -2.23
N ASN A 206 1.71 7.06 -1.06
CA ASN A 206 1.07 5.79 -0.67
C ASN A 206 -0.47 5.80 -0.80
N GLY A 207 -1.11 6.96 -0.99
CA GLY A 207 -2.59 7.08 -0.98
C GLY A 207 -3.23 6.70 0.37
N ASN A 208 -2.47 6.72 1.46
CA ASN A 208 -2.88 6.21 2.77
C ASN A 208 -3.42 7.33 3.67
N GLN A 209 -4.71 7.62 3.49
CA GLN A 209 -5.44 8.64 4.24
C GLN A 209 -5.40 8.43 5.76
N ARG A 210 -5.50 7.17 6.20
CA ARG A 210 -5.52 6.82 7.64
C ARG A 210 -4.19 7.19 8.31
N ASN A 211 -3.07 6.85 7.68
CA ASN A 211 -1.75 7.16 8.23
C ASN A 211 -1.44 8.65 8.15
N CYS A 212 -1.85 9.31 7.06
CA CYS A 212 -1.77 10.77 6.96
C CYS A 212 -2.50 11.44 8.14
N LYS A 213 -3.76 11.05 8.38
CA LYS A 213 -4.56 11.57 9.50
C LYS A 213 -3.86 11.36 10.85
N LYS A 214 -3.35 10.16 11.12
CA LYS A 214 -2.64 9.85 12.38
C LYS A 214 -1.44 10.77 12.60
N ALA A 215 -0.66 11.05 11.56
CA ALA A 215 0.51 11.93 11.66
C ALA A 215 0.10 13.39 11.91
N LEU A 216 -0.95 13.88 11.25
CA LEU A 216 -1.51 15.22 11.50
C LEU A 216 -2.10 15.36 12.91
N ASP A 217 -2.87 14.38 13.37
CA ASP A 217 -3.43 14.41 14.73
C ASP A 217 -2.33 14.38 15.80
N ARG A 218 -1.21 13.70 15.53
CA ARG A 218 -0.02 13.73 16.39
C ARG A 218 0.68 15.10 16.36
N LEU A 219 0.82 15.70 15.18
CA LEU A 219 1.39 17.03 15.00
C LEU A 219 0.61 18.10 15.79
N ASP A 220 -0.72 18.06 15.72
CA ASP A 220 -1.58 18.98 16.47
C ASP A 220 -1.46 18.81 17.97
N ARG A 221 -1.41 17.56 18.44
CA ARG A 221 -1.33 17.24 19.87
C ARG A 221 0.02 17.63 20.47
N GLU A 222 1.12 17.33 19.78
CA GLU A 222 2.48 17.50 20.30
C GLU A 222 3.09 18.87 19.97
N HIS A 223 2.69 19.48 18.84
CA HIS A 223 3.26 20.75 18.36
C HIS A 223 2.18 21.75 17.88
N PRO A 224 1.18 22.11 18.71
CA PRO A 224 0.03 22.92 18.31
C PRO A 224 0.37 24.34 17.82
N LYS A 225 1.57 24.84 18.15
CA LYS A 225 2.03 26.19 17.79
C LYS A 225 3.00 26.22 16.60
N SER A 226 3.33 25.07 16.01
CA SER A 226 4.29 25.00 14.90
C SER A 226 3.69 25.54 13.61
N ASP A 227 4.48 26.19 12.77
CA ASP A 227 4.06 26.54 11.41
C ASP A 227 3.76 25.29 10.55
N TRP A 228 4.40 24.15 10.86
CA TRP A 228 4.07 22.87 10.23
C TRP A 228 2.66 22.39 10.56
N LYS A 229 2.09 22.80 11.69
CA LYS A 229 0.67 22.53 11.99
C LYS A 229 -0.21 23.27 10.99
N LYS A 230 0.09 24.54 10.70
CA LYS A 230 -0.65 25.34 9.70
C LYS A 230 -0.55 24.71 8.31
N ALA A 231 0.65 24.23 7.94
CA ALA A 231 0.83 23.44 6.72
C ALA A 231 -0.04 22.16 6.74
N GLY A 232 -0.07 21.47 7.88
CA GLY A 232 -0.89 20.28 8.12
C GLY A 232 -2.40 20.52 7.91
N ASP A 233 -2.91 21.70 8.29
CA ASP A 233 -4.31 22.06 8.08
C ASP A 233 -4.69 22.08 6.60
N LEU A 234 -3.77 22.46 5.70
CA LEU A 234 -3.98 22.41 4.25
C LEU A 234 -4.11 20.99 3.73
N LEU A 235 -3.52 20.00 4.43
CA LEU A 235 -3.54 18.59 4.06
C LEU A 235 -4.74 17.83 4.65
N ARG A 236 -5.38 18.37 5.70
CA ARG A 236 -6.51 17.72 6.40
C ARG A 236 -7.69 17.33 5.49
N PRO A 237 -8.12 18.14 4.52
CA PRO A 237 -9.24 17.77 3.64
C PRO A 237 -9.06 16.44 2.91
N TYR A 238 -7.80 16.05 2.63
CA TYR A 238 -7.45 14.83 1.90
C TYR A 238 -7.41 13.57 2.77
N THR A 239 -7.66 13.72 4.08
CA THR A 239 -7.71 12.59 5.02
C THR A 239 -9.09 11.93 5.10
N ASP A 240 -10.11 12.52 4.48
CA ASP A 240 -11.48 11.98 4.43
C ASP A 240 -11.70 11.15 3.15
N PRO A 241 -12.06 9.85 3.26
CA PRO A 241 -12.39 9.01 2.12
C PRO A 241 -13.55 9.54 1.26
N GLN A 242 -14.48 10.32 1.83
CA GLN A 242 -15.67 10.81 1.12
C GLN A 242 -15.41 12.05 0.25
N ASN A 243 -14.29 12.75 0.47
CA ASN A 243 -13.94 13.99 -0.25
C ASN A 243 -12.89 13.76 -1.35
N PHE A 244 -12.53 12.51 -1.65
CA PHE A 244 -11.45 12.19 -2.59
C PHE A 244 -11.98 12.10 -4.03
N THR A 245 -12.28 13.25 -4.63
CA THR A 245 -12.30 13.38 -6.10
C THR A 245 -10.94 13.91 -6.51
N VAL A 246 -10.10 13.07 -7.13
CA VAL A 246 -8.77 13.46 -7.59
C VAL A 246 -8.90 14.19 -8.91
N ASP A 247 -8.91 15.52 -8.87
CA ASP A 247 -8.45 16.30 -10.02
C ASP A 247 -6.93 16.52 -9.85
N GLU A 248 -6.13 16.43 -10.91
CA GLU A 248 -4.67 16.63 -10.82
C GLU A 248 -4.29 18.05 -10.35
N ALA A 249 -5.25 18.98 -10.38
CA ALA A 249 -5.14 20.34 -9.88
C ALA A 249 -5.35 20.47 -8.35
N ASP A 250 -5.79 19.41 -7.65
CA ASP A 250 -6.07 19.47 -6.22
C ASP A 250 -4.83 19.19 -5.36
N LEU A 251 -4.65 20.05 -4.37
CA LEU A 251 -3.46 20.20 -3.55
C LEU A 251 -3.38 19.09 -2.48
N PRO A 252 -2.85 17.91 -2.80
CA PRO A 252 -1.42 17.80 -2.51
C PRO A 252 -0.57 17.37 -3.69
N LEU A 253 -1.16 17.11 -4.86
CA LEU A 253 -0.42 16.80 -6.09
C LEU A 253 0.10 18.04 -6.80
N ALA A 254 -0.52 19.20 -6.55
CA ALA A 254 -0.14 20.48 -7.13
C ALA A 254 1.06 21.17 -6.46
N LEU A 255 1.52 20.70 -5.29
CA LEU A 255 2.72 21.22 -4.63
C LEU A 255 3.78 20.12 -4.58
N ASP A 256 4.95 20.44 -5.11
CA ASP A 256 6.03 19.48 -5.33
C ASP A 256 6.80 19.18 -4.05
N SER A 257 6.62 19.99 -3.00
CA SER A 257 7.35 19.83 -1.74
C SER A 257 6.59 20.26 -0.48
N PRO A 258 6.87 19.62 0.67
CA PRO A 258 6.45 20.10 1.99
C PRO A 258 6.85 21.53 2.33
N GLN A 259 7.93 22.05 1.76
CA GLN A 259 8.35 23.43 1.94
C GLN A 259 7.35 24.40 1.32
N GLU A 260 6.81 24.11 0.14
CA GLU A 260 5.78 24.95 -0.48
C GLU A 260 4.48 24.98 0.35
N PHE A 261 4.13 23.87 1.00
CA PHE A 261 3.03 23.84 1.96
C PHE A 261 3.28 24.77 3.14
N LEU A 262 4.50 24.77 3.67
CA LEU A 262 4.88 25.64 4.78
C LEU A 262 4.83 27.12 4.36
N GLU A 263 5.39 27.45 3.20
CA GLU A 263 5.36 28.80 2.64
C GLU A 263 3.92 29.28 2.44
N LYS A 264 3.07 28.48 1.79
CA LYS A 264 1.66 28.80 1.56
C LYS A 264 0.85 28.95 2.85
N ALA A 265 1.20 28.22 3.90
CA ALA A 265 0.52 28.29 5.19
C ALA A 265 0.99 29.46 6.07
N THR A 266 2.11 30.10 5.71
CA THR A 266 2.73 31.17 6.50
C THR A 266 2.75 32.52 5.78
N SER A 267 2.48 32.55 4.47
CA SER A 267 2.16 33.74 3.67
C SER A 267 0.79 34.31 3.99
#